data_AF-A0A1G6LKC7-F1
#
_entry.id   AF-A0A1G6LKC7-F1
#
_cell.length_a   1.000
_cell.length_b   1.000
_cell.length_c   1.000
_cell.angle_alpha   90.00
_cell.angle_beta   90.00
_cell.angle_gamma   90.00
#
_symmetry.space_group_name_H-M   'P 1'
#
loop_
_entity.id
_entity.type
_entity.pdbx_description
1 polymer ?
#
loop_
_entity_poly.entity_id
_entity_poly.type
_entity_poly.pdbx_seq_one_letter_code
_entity_poly.pdbx_strand_id
1 'polypeptide(L)' 'MMNVRYLWWRSCYDGVLHAFPLAAGARLAHRHYRASCTHAAPPDLTRARVEGPRCTLCLLIIGEPAVAKSP' A
#
# COMPACT_ATOMS: atom_id res chain seq x y z
N MET A 1 14.46 -1.98 -16.85
CA MET A 1 13.56 -2.57 -15.82
C MET A 1 12.90 -1.44 -15.05
N MET A 2 11.58 -1.28 -15.14
CA MET A 2 10.85 -0.33 -14.31
C MET A 2 10.83 -0.89 -12.88
N ASN A 3 11.57 -0.27 -11.97
CA ASN A 3 11.54 -0.62 -10.55
C ASN A 3 10.28 0.00 -9.93
N VAL A 4 9.24 -0.81 -9.75
CA VAL A 4 8.01 -0.40 -9.08
C VAL A 4 8.26 -0.42 -7.58
N ARG A 5 8.07 0.72 -6.93
CA ARG A 5 8.12 0.81 -5.46
C ARG A 5 6.71 0.71 -4.90
N TYR A 6 6.57 0.23 -3.68
CA TYR A 6 5.27 0.12 -3.01
C TYR A 6 5.20 1.03 -1.80
N LEU A 7 4.13 1.81 -1.69
CA LEU A 7 3.75 2.52 -0.46
C LEU A 7 2.70 1.71 0.29
N TRP A 8 2.85 1.63 1.60
CA TRP A 8 1.91 0.90 2.47
C TRP A 8 0.99 1.87 3.18
N TRP A 9 -0.28 1.92 2.78
CA TRP A 9 -1.29 2.82 3.33
C TRP A 9 -2.56 2.09 3.72
N ARG A 10 -3.31 2.65 4.67
CA ARG A 10 -4.65 2.13 5.01
C ARG A 10 -5.62 2.41 3.87
N SER A 11 -6.53 1.48 3.61
CA SER A 11 -7.63 1.73 2.66
C SER A 11 -8.78 2.45 3.36
N CYS A 12 -9.78 2.88 2.59
CA CYS A 12 -11.06 3.36 3.15
C CYS A 12 -11.97 2.24 3.69
N TYR A 13 -11.68 0.99 3.37
CA TYR A 13 -12.58 -0.14 3.61
C TYR A 13 -12.20 -0.93 4.87
N ASP A 14 -10.92 -0.95 5.21
CA ASP A 14 -10.38 -1.77 6.29
C ASP A 14 -9.24 -1.07 7.04
N GLY A 15 -8.97 -1.56 8.26
CA GLY A 15 -7.94 -1.01 9.14
C GLY A 15 -6.52 -1.50 8.85
N VAL A 16 -6.27 -2.19 7.73
CA VAL A 16 -4.98 -2.82 7.41
C VAL A 16 -4.23 -2.05 6.32
N LEU A 17 -2.93 -2.29 6.20
CA LEU A 17 -2.07 -1.62 5.22
C LEU A 17 -2.07 -2.36 3.88
N HIS A 18 -2.27 -1.63 2.80
CA HIS A 18 -2.27 -2.13 1.42
C HIS A 18 -1.10 -1.57 0.63
N ALA A 19 -0.58 -2.35 -0.32
CA ALA A 19 0.56 -1.99 -1.15
C ALA A 19 0.12 -1.22 -2.39
N PHE A 20 0.35 0.08 -2.42
CA PHE A 20 0.07 0.96 -3.55
C PHE A 20 1.31 1.08 -4.45
N PRO A 21 1.23 0.67 -5.73
CA PRO A 21 2.36 0.77 -6.64
C PRO A 21 2.64 2.23 -7.01
N LEU A 22 3.89 2.65 -6.84
CA LEU A 22 4.43 3.90 -7.32
C LEU A 22 5.44 3.63 -8.43
N ALA A 23 5.12 4.12 -9.62
CA ALA A 23 6.08 4.24 -10.69
C ALA A 23 7.14 5.30 -10.32
N ALA A 24 8.41 5.04 -10.66
CA ALA A 24 9.48 6.00 -10.47
C ALA A 24 9.15 7.33 -11.18
N GLY A 25 9.19 8.44 -10.44
CA GLY A 25 8.84 9.78 -10.95
C GLY A 25 7.35 10.13 -10.92
N ALA A 26 6.47 9.23 -10.46
CA ALA A 26 5.05 9.56 -10.28
C ALA A 26 4.88 10.54 -9.11
N ARG A 27 4.31 11.71 -9.38
CA ARG A 27 3.91 12.67 -8.35
C ARG A 27 2.62 12.14 -7.70
N LEU A 28 2.60 12.06 -6.37
CA LEU A 28 1.41 11.73 -5.59
C LEU A 28 0.37 12.84 -5.81
N ALA A 29 -0.55 12.64 -6.76
CA ALA A 29 -1.69 13.51 -6.99
C ALA A 29 -2.89 12.90 -6.26
N HIS A 30 -3.87 13.69 -5.79
CA HIS A 30 -5.12 13.22 -5.16
C HIS A 30 -6.03 12.40 -6.11
N ARG A 31 -5.47 11.48 -6.88
CA ARG A 31 -6.15 10.55 -7.77
C ARG A 31 -6.40 9.27 -6.98
N HIS A 32 -7.48 8.58 -7.31
CA HIS A 32 -7.85 7.29 -6.73
C HIS A 32 -6.74 6.25 -6.96
N TYR A 33 -5.75 6.20 -6.08
CA TYR A 33 -4.73 5.17 -6.12
C TYR A 33 -5.37 3.84 -5.76
N ARG A 34 -5.13 2.85 -6.61
CA ARG A 34 -5.51 1.47 -6.36
C ARG A 34 -4.35 0.75 -5.73
N ALA A 35 -4.63 -0.02 -4.71
CA ALA A 35 -3.67 -0.96 -4.16
C ALA A 35 -3.34 -2.04 -5.21
N SER A 36 -2.38 -2.90 -4.88
CA SER A 36 -2.11 -4.11 -5.66
C SER A 36 -3.27 -5.11 -5.56
N CYS A 37 -4.04 -5.04 -4.47
CA CYS A 37 -5.37 -5.64 -4.39
C CYS A 37 -6.44 -4.68 -4.99
N THR A 38 -7.72 -5.04 -4.89
CA THR A 38 -8.83 -4.22 -5.42
C THR A 38 -9.20 -2.99 -4.56
N HIS A 39 -8.50 -2.74 -3.45
CA HIS A 39 -8.80 -1.64 -2.52
C HIS A 39 -8.29 -0.29 -3.05
N ALA A 40 -8.92 0.79 -2.56
CA ALA A 40 -8.57 2.17 -2.91
C ALA A 40 -7.95 2.91 -1.72
N ALA A 41 -7.02 3.82 -2.01
CA ALA A 41 -6.46 4.72 -1.02
C ALA A 41 -7.49 5.79 -0.60
N PRO A 42 -7.40 6.30 0.63
CA PRO A 42 -8.20 7.42 1.07
C PRO A 42 -7.91 8.71 0.29
N PRO A 43 -8.90 9.60 0.15
CA PRO A 43 -8.73 10.88 -0.55
C PRO A 43 -7.71 11.79 0.14
N ASP A 44 -7.51 11.60 1.45
CA ASP A 44 -6.47 12.25 2.24
C ASP A 44 -5.30 11.29 2.49
N LEU A 45 -4.29 11.38 1.63
CA LEU A 45 -3.07 10.57 1.69
C LEU A 45 -2.12 11.00 2.82
N THR A 46 -2.39 12.12 3.51
CA THR A 46 -1.48 12.66 4.53
C THR A 46 -1.59 11.97 5.89
N ARG A 47 -2.66 11.21 6.14
CA ARG A 47 -2.94 10.54 7.43
C ARG A 47 -2.57 9.06 7.46
N ALA A 48 -1.68 8.61 6.59
CA ALA A 48 -1.30 7.22 6.57
C ALA A 48 -0.44 6.85 7.80
N ARG A 49 -1.08 6.27 8.83
CA ARG A 49 -0.36 5.48 9.83
C ARG A 49 0.38 4.36 9.10
N VAL A 50 1.70 4.36 9.17
CA VAL A 50 2.58 3.30 8.62
C VAL A 50 2.63 2.05 9.49
N GLU A 51 1.91 2.05 10.62
CA GLU A 51 1.88 0.98 11.58
C GLU A 51 0.57 0.19 11.53
N GLY A 52 0.70 -1.13 11.46
CA GLY A 52 -0.42 -2.06 11.46
C GLY A 52 -0.13 -3.33 10.67
N PRO A 53 -1.07 -4.28 10.71
CA PRO A 53 -0.99 -5.48 9.88
C PRO A 53 -1.05 -5.10 8.39
N ARG A 54 -0.29 -5.82 7.57
CA ARG A 54 -0.33 -5.69 6.10
C ARG A 54 -1.37 -6.66 5.54
N CYS A 55 -2.04 -6.24 4.48
CA CYS A 55 -2.99 -7.06 3.73
C CYS A 55 -2.26 -8.28 3.15
N THR A 56 -2.69 -9.48 3.54
CA THR A 56 -2.12 -10.74 3.07
C THR A 56 -2.16 -10.88 1.55
N LEU A 57 -3.26 -10.43 0.91
CA LEU A 57 -3.36 -10.47 -0.55
C LEU A 57 -2.33 -9.56 -1.23
N CYS A 58 -2.07 -8.37 -0.68
CA CYS A 58 -1.04 -7.49 -1.21
C CYS A 58 0.35 -8.13 -1.10
N LEU A 59 0.67 -8.76 0.03
CA LEU A 59 1.94 -9.47 0.23
C LEU A 59 2.13 -10.61 -0.78
N LEU A 60 1.10 -11.40 -1.02
CA LEU A 60 1.13 -12.50 -2.00
C LEU A 60 1.33 -11.98 -3.44
N ILE A 61 0.66 -10.89 -3.83
CA ILE A 61 0.74 -10.34 -5.19
C ILE A 61 2.14 -9.77 -5.48
N ILE A 62 2.73 -9.06 -4.52
CA ILE A 62 4.03 -8.41 -4.70
C ILE A 62 5.21 -9.36 -4.39
N GLY A 63 4.94 -10.53 -3.80
CA GLY A 63 5.96 -11.50 -3.41
C GLY A 63 6.80 -11.08 -2.21
N GLU A 64 6.34 -10.13 -1.39
CA GLU A 64 7.07 -9.67 -0.21
C GLU A 64 6.62 -10.47 1.02
N PRO A 65 7.56 -10.98 1.86
CA PRO A 65 7.21 -11.64 3.09
C PRO A 65 6.53 -10.66 4.06
N ALA A 66 5.53 -11.14 4.80
CA ALA A 66 4.99 -10.39 5.93
C ALA A 66 6.16 -10.06 6.87
N VAL A 67 6.41 -8.78 7.15
CA VAL A 67 7.34 -8.41 8.21
C VAL A 67 6.71 -8.86 9.52
N ALA A 68 7.13 -10.04 10.00
CA ALA A 68 6.81 -10.50 11.33
C ALA A 68 7.51 -9.55 12.31
N LYS A 69 6.76 -8.97 13.25
CA LYS A 69 7.38 -8.37 14.44
C LYS A 69 8.12 -9.50 15.16
N SER A 70 9.44 -9.41 15.25
CA SER A 70 10.21 -10.23 16.19
C SER A 70 9.68 -9.99 17.61
N PRO A 71 9.60 -11.05 18.43
CA PRO A 71 9.04 -11.00 19.79
C PRO A 71 9.82 -10.06 20.72
#